data_AF-A0AAJ2KSR2-F1
#
_entry.id   AF-A0AAJ2KSR2-F1
#
_cell.length_a   1.000
_cell.length_b   1.000
_cell.length_c   1.000
_cell.angle_alpha   90.00
_cell.angle_beta   90.00
_cell.angle_gamma   90.00
#
_symmetry.space_group_name_H-M   'P 1'
#
loop_
_entity.id
_entity.type
_entity.pdbx_description
1 polymer ?
#
loop_
_entity_poly.entity_id
_entity_poly.type
_entity_poly.pdbx_seq_one_letter_code
_entity_poly.pdbx_strand_id
1 'polypeptide(L)'
;MKERVIVSTELFQWLNQQTDLTSNQVDLVDGFVFMLQKMNKHGSIRLIGERKVHPRFWRTHDKTFGYRLMGKKKKTQIALLYQFYVDVAFAEGLVFTEDEAIQLTDRGKIYLKMHREDQLETLFQHIW
;
A
#
# COMPACT_ATOMS: atom_id res chain seq x y z
N MET A 1 -16.88 7.64 -11.70
CA MET A 1 -16.49 6.21 -11.75
C MET A 1 -15.24 6.05 -10.91
N LYS A 2 -15.26 5.20 -9.86
CA LYS A 2 -14.02 4.84 -9.17
C LYS A 2 -13.14 4.03 -10.13
N GLU A 3 -11.84 4.31 -10.18
CA GLU A 3 -10.92 3.47 -10.93
C GLU A 3 -10.88 2.07 -10.33
N ARG A 4 -10.91 1.04 -11.17
CA ARG A 4 -10.91 -0.35 -10.71
C ARG A 4 -9.46 -0.79 -10.44
N VAL A 5 -9.15 -1.07 -9.18
CA VAL A 5 -7.87 -1.67 -8.78
C VAL A 5 -7.87 -3.14 -9.23
N ILE A 6 -6.78 -3.56 -9.90
CA ILE A 6 -6.62 -4.96 -10.34
C ILE A 6 -5.77 -5.69 -9.31
N VAL A 7 -6.41 -6.51 -8.49
CA VAL A 7 -5.72 -7.40 -7.54
C VAL A 7 -5.30 -8.68 -8.27
N SER A 8 -4.00 -9.00 -8.22
CA SER A 8 -3.53 -10.25 -8.81
C SER A 8 -4.02 -11.46 -8.01
N THR A 9 -4.32 -12.57 -8.69
CA THR A 9 -4.72 -13.82 -8.02
C THR A 9 -3.67 -14.28 -7.01
N GLU A 10 -2.38 -14.03 -7.28
CA GLU A 10 -1.29 -14.35 -6.35
C GLU A 10 -1.33 -13.49 -5.08
N LEU A 11 -1.60 -12.20 -5.20
CA LEU A 11 -1.76 -11.30 -4.05
C LEU A 11 -2.97 -11.71 -3.22
N PHE A 12 -4.11 -11.98 -3.88
CA PHE A 12 -5.33 -12.43 -3.20
C PHE A 12 -5.12 -13.72 -2.41
N GLN A 13 -4.54 -14.74 -3.04
CA GLN A 13 -4.22 -16.00 -2.36
C GLN A 13 -3.28 -15.81 -1.18
N TRP A 14 -2.29 -14.93 -1.33
CA TRP A 14 -1.34 -14.64 -0.28
C TRP A 14 -2.00 -13.90 0.89
N LEU A 15 -2.86 -12.92 0.64
CA LEU A 15 -3.61 -12.20 1.68
C LEU A 15 -4.51 -13.16 2.49
N ASN A 16 -5.21 -14.09 1.83
CA ASN A 16 -6.00 -15.12 2.52
C ASN A 16 -5.15 -16.07 3.38
N GLN A 17 -3.93 -16.40 2.92
CA GLN A 17 -2.99 -17.19 3.74
C GLN A 17 -2.49 -16.42 4.98
N GLN A 18 -2.51 -15.08 4.94
CA GLN A 18 -2.18 -14.27 6.12
C GLN A 18 -3.36 -14.21 7.10
N THR A 19 -4.62 -14.23 6.65
CA THR A 19 -5.78 -14.23 7.56
C THR A 19 -5.93 -15.54 8.33
N ASP A 20 -5.53 -16.66 7.75
CA ASP A 20 -5.69 -18.01 8.34
C ASP A 20 -4.62 -18.40 9.39
N LEU A 21 -3.51 -17.67 9.50
CA LEU A 21 -2.36 -18.09 10.32
C LEU A 21 -2.00 -17.06 11.41
N THR A 22 -2.15 -17.45 12.68
CA THR A 22 -2.07 -16.65 13.90
C THR A 22 -0.69 -16.14 14.33
N SER A 23 0.37 -16.30 13.52
CA SER A 23 1.75 -16.01 13.99
C SER A 23 2.56 -15.01 13.16
N ASN A 24 2.10 -14.60 11.97
CA ASN A 24 2.82 -13.59 11.15
C ASN A 24 1.85 -12.82 10.25
N GLN A 25 0.74 -12.31 10.81
CA GLN A 25 -0.20 -11.50 10.05
C GLN A 25 0.49 -10.21 9.59
N VAL A 26 0.59 -10.03 8.28
CA VAL A 26 0.80 -8.70 7.72
C VAL A 26 -0.48 -7.92 7.97
N ASP A 27 -0.41 -6.93 8.85
CA ASP A 27 -1.52 -6.00 9.01
C ASP A 27 -1.58 -5.09 7.79
N LEU A 28 -2.51 -5.43 6.88
CA LEU A 28 -2.73 -4.76 5.60
C LEU A 28 -2.96 -3.25 5.79
N VAL A 29 -3.70 -2.89 6.84
CA VAL A 29 -4.04 -1.50 7.15
C VAL A 29 -2.82 -0.78 7.66
N ASP A 30 -2.05 -1.37 8.58
CA ASP A 30 -0.82 -0.75 9.07
C ASP A 30 0.17 -0.53 7.94
N GLY A 31 0.33 -1.50 7.04
CA GLY A 31 1.20 -1.37 5.87
C GLY A 31 0.78 -0.20 4.97
N PHE A 32 -0.51 -0.09 4.70
CA PHE A 32 -1.08 0.98 3.88
C PHE A 32 -0.98 2.36 4.55
N VAL A 33 -1.39 2.45 5.82
CA VAL A 33 -1.34 3.69 6.61
C VAL A 33 0.11 4.15 6.77
N PHE A 34 1.04 3.25 7.04
CA PHE A 34 2.46 3.59 7.15
C PHE A 34 3.01 4.17 5.84
N MET A 35 2.55 3.71 4.68
CA MET A 35 2.87 4.32 3.37
C MET A 35 2.36 5.75 3.28
N LEU A 36 1.09 5.98 3.56
CA LEU A 36 0.50 7.32 3.47
C LEU A 36 1.12 8.29 4.48
N GLN A 37 1.37 7.85 5.71
CA GLN A 37 2.06 8.64 6.73
C GLN A 37 3.47 9.01 6.29
N LYS A 38 4.18 8.05 5.68
CA LYS A 38 5.52 8.31 5.16
C LYS A 38 5.49 9.31 4.00
N MET A 39 4.54 9.18 3.06
CA MET A 39 4.34 10.16 1.99
C MET A 39 4.05 11.55 2.56
N ASN A 40 3.14 11.65 3.54
CA ASN A 40 2.81 12.90 4.21
C ASN A 40 4.04 13.58 4.85
N LYS A 41 4.91 12.80 5.49
CA LYS A 41 6.11 13.31 6.16
C LYS A 41 7.16 13.82 5.18
N HIS A 42 7.32 13.17 4.03
CA HIS A 42 8.31 13.57 3.02
C HIS A 42 7.80 14.67 2.08
N GLY A 43 6.48 14.88 2.01
CA GLY A 43 5.85 15.85 1.11
C GLY A 43 5.75 15.34 -0.32
N SER A 44 6.86 14.87 -0.89
CA SER A 44 6.90 14.30 -2.24
C SER A 44 7.78 13.05 -2.30
N ILE A 45 7.31 12.03 -3.02
CA ILE A 45 8.03 10.78 -3.22
C ILE A 45 8.28 10.56 -4.70
N ARG A 46 9.52 10.27 -5.06
CA ARG A 46 9.91 10.03 -6.46
C ARG A 46 9.25 8.78 -7.04
N LEU A 47 8.67 8.95 -8.22
CA LEU A 47 8.21 7.89 -9.11
C LEU A 47 9.33 7.50 -10.09
N ILE A 48 9.30 6.25 -10.54
CA ILE A 48 10.20 5.70 -11.58
C ILE A 48 9.43 5.25 -12.83
N GLY A 49 8.16 5.60 -12.89
CA GLY A 49 7.21 5.22 -13.92
C GLY A 49 5.79 5.47 -13.43
N GLU A 50 4.81 5.26 -14.30
CA GLU A 50 3.40 5.42 -13.97
C GLU A 50 3.02 4.59 -12.74
N ARG A 51 2.57 5.27 -11.67
CA ARG A 51 2.16 4.67 -10.39
C ARG A 51 3.21 3.75 -9.75
N LYS A 52 4.50 3.92 -10.10
CA LYS A 52 5.60 3.11 -9.58
C LYS A 52 6.51 3.92 -8.70
N VAL A 53 6.43 3.67 -7.40
CA VAL A 53 7.26 4.31 -6.39
C VAL A 53 8.67 3.71 -6.38
N HIS A 54 9.69 4.57 -6.30
CA HIS A 54 11.09 4.13 -6.29
C HIS A 54 11.38 3.12 -5.15
N PRO A 55 12.06 1.97 -5.39
CA PRO A 55 12.29 0.91 -4.39
C PRO A 55 12.90 1.36 -3.05
N ARG A 56 13.76 2.40 -3.09
CA ARG A 56 14.33 3.03 -1.88
C ARG A 56 13.26 3.47 -0.87
N PHE A 57 12.09 3.89 -1.33
CA PHE A 57 10.97 4.25 -0.47
C PHE A 57 10.53 3.07 0.41
N TRP A 58 10.49 1.85 -0.13
CA TRP A 58 10.01 0.67 0.60
C TRP A 58 11.01 0.10 1.61
N ARG A 59 12.27 0.54 1.60
CA ARG A 59 13.30 0.02 2.53
C ARG A 59 12.94 0.14 4.01
N THR A 60 12.18 1.17 4.38
CA THR A 60 11.69 1.33 5.77
C THR A 60 10.48 0.44 6.04
N HIS A 61 9.54 0.29 5.08
CA HIS A 61 8.46 -0.71 5.18
C HIS A 61 9.04 -2.10 5.41
N ASP A 62 10.00 -2.51 4.58
CA ASP A 62 10.60 -3.84 4.69
C ASP A 62 11.23 -4.07 6.07
N LYS A 63 11.71 -3.02 6.73
CA LYS A 63 12.29 -3.08 8.07
C LYS A 63 11.18 -3.16 9.12
N THR A 64 10.17 -2.29 9.04
CA THR A 64 9.07 -2.20 10.01
C THR A 64 8.26 -3.49 10.05
N PHE A 65 7.99 -4.10 8.90
CA PHE A 65 7.16 -5.30 8.77
C PHE A 65 7.96 -6.60 8.60
N GLY A 66 9.29 -6.57 8.81
CA GLY A 66 10.13 -7.77 8.81
C GLY A 66 10.35 -8.45 7.45
N TYR A 67 9.98 -7.81 6.34
CA TYR A 67 10.06 -8.38 5.00
C TYR A 67 11.48 -8.64 4.48
N ARG A 68 12.50 -8.00 5.07
CA ARG A 68 13.91 -8.20 4.65
C ARG A 68 14.40 -9.64 4.75
N LEU A 69 13.81 -10.43 5.66
CA LEU A 69 14.21 -11.80 5.93
C LEU A 69 13.47 -12.82 5.04
N MET A 70 12.62 -12.36 4.12
CA MET A 70 11.78 -13.23 3.31
C MET A 70 12.47 -13.70 2.02
N GLY A 71 12.27 -14.98 1.68
CA GLY A 71 12.84 -15.62 0.47
C GLY A 71 12.30 -15.04 -0.85
N LYS A 72 12.92 -15.43 -1.98
CA LYS A 72 12.63 -14.87 -3.32
C LYS A 72 11.14 -14.84 -3.70
N LYS A 73 10.38 -15.91 -3.44
CA LYS A 73 8.93 -15.99 -3.74
C LYS A 73 8.13 -14.91 -3.01
N LYS A 74 8.43 -14.68 -1.73
CA LYS A 74 7.75 -13.67 -0.91
C LYS A 74 8.07 -12.25 -1.36
N LYS A 75 9.25 -12.00 -1.94
CA LYS A 75 9.59 -10.67 -2.51
C LYS A 75 8.67 -10.28 -3.66
N THR A 76 8.26 -11.23 -4.49
CA THR A 76 7.26 -10.98 -5.55
C THR A 76 5.91 -10.60 -4.96
N GLN A 77 5.45 -11.32 -3.94
CA GLN A 77 4.19 -11.03 -3.23
C GLN A 77 4.22 -9.65 -2.56
N ILE A 78 5.34 -9.27 -1.96
CA ILE A 78 5.53 -7.95 -1.37
C ILE A 78 5.51 -6.84 -2.44
N ALA A 79 6.13 -7.07 -3.60
CA ALA A 79 6.07 -6.10 -4.70
C ALA A 79 4.63 -5.92 -5.21
N LEU A 80 3.87 -7.01 -5.30
CA LEU A 80 2.43 -6.96 -5.63
C LEU A 80 1.64 -6.20 -4.56
N LEU A 81 1.92 -6.42 -3.28
CA LEU A 81 1.31 -5.68 -2.18
C LEU A 81 1.58 -4.17 -2.26
N TYR A 82 2.83 -3.78 -2.56
CA TYR A 82 3.20 -2.38 -2.72
C TYR A 82 2.51 -1.71 -3.90
N GLN A 83 2.39 -2.42 -5.02
CA GLN A 83 1.63 -1.91 -6.15
C GLN A 83 0.16 -1.75 -5.80
N PHE A 84 -0.44 -2.74 -5.14
CA PHE A 84 -1.82 -2.66 -4.65
C PHE A 84 -2.05 -1.43 -3.76
N TYR A 85 -1.15 -1.15 -2.81
CA TYR A 85 -1.25 0.06 -1.99
C TYR A 85 -1.23 1.33 -2.83
N VAL A 86 -0.32 1.44 -3.79
CA VAL A 86 -0.26 2.63 -4.63
C VAL A 86 -1.54 2.77 -5.46
N ASP A 87 -2.04 1.68 -6.03
CA ASP A 87 -3.24 1.68 -6.86
C ASP A 87 -4.50 2.06 -6.08
N VAL A 88 -4.69 1.53 -4.87
CA VAL A 88 -5.80 1.93 -3.99
C VAL A 88 -5.69 3.41 -3.62
N ALA A 89 -4.48 3.90 -3.32
CA ALA A 89 -4.30 5.31 -2.99
C ALA A 89 -4.70 6.23 -4.16
N PHE A 90 -4.42 5.84 -5.41
CA PHE A 90 -4.88 6.56 -6.60
C PHE A 90 -6.40 6.44 -6.79
N ALA A 91 -6.95 5.23 -6.74
CA ALA A 91 -8.37 4.98 -6.97
C ALA A 91 -9.27 5.72 -5.97
N GLU A 92 -8.81 5.86 -4.72
CA GLU A 92 -9.51 6.59 -3.66
C GLU A 92 -9.16 8.09 -3.61
N GLY A 93 -8.33 8.59 -4.54
CA GLY A 93 -7.94 10.00 -4.61
C GLY A 93 -7.18 10.47 -3.37
N LEU A 94 -6.46 9.58 -2.69
CA LEU A 94 -5.66 9.89 -1.49
C LEU A 94 -4.32 10.51 -1.87
N VAL A 95 -3.88 10.28 -3.10
CA VAL A 95 -2.62 10.77 -3.66
C VAL A 95 -2.85 11.36 -5.05
N PHE A 96 -1.94 12.23 -5.46
CA PHE A 96 -1.88 12.78 -6.81
C PHE A 96 -0.44 12.75 -7.30
N THR A 97 -0.28 12.83 -8.63
CA THR A 97 1.02 12.99 -9.26
C THR A 97 1.23 14.42 -9.71
N GLU A 98 2.42 14.94 -9.46
CA GLU A 98 2.92 16.19 -10.01
C GLU A 98 4.35 15.93 -10.48
N ASP A 99 4.62 16.21 -11.76
CA ASP A 99 5.84 15.83 -12.46
C ASP A 99 6.17 14.32 -12.33
N GLU A 100 7.30 13.97 -11.73
CA GLU A 100 7.75 12.60 -11.44
C GLU A 100 7.62 12.27 -9.94
N ALA A 101 6.70 12.93 -9.23
CA ALA A 101 6.50 12.71 -7.81
C ALA A 101 5.04 12.39 -7.47
N ILE A 102 4.88 11.57 -6.44
CA ILE A 102 3.59 11.29 -5.80
C ILE A 102 3.51 12.04 -4.47
N GLN A 103 2.38 12.68 -4.23
CA GLN A 103 2.10 13.49 -3.05
C GLN A 103 0.74 13.13 -2.48
N LEU A 104 0.53 13.42 -1.19
CA LEU A 104 -0.73 13.16 -0.50
C LEU A 104 -1.72 14.30 -0.75
N THR A 105 -2.96 13.98 -1.13
CA THR A 105 -4.05 14.96 -1.22
C THR A 105 -4.57 15.33 0.17
N ASP A 106 -5.41 16.36 0.27
CA ASP A 106 -6.11 16.65 1.52
C ASP A 106 -7.06 15.52 1.93
N ARG A 107 -7.68 14.82 0.96
CA ARG A 107 -8.46 13.61 1.22
C ARG A 107 -7.58 12.51 1.83
N GLY A 108 -6.36 12.33 1.33
CA GLY A 108 -5.37 11.42 1.93
C GLY A 108 -5.01 11.79 3.37
N LYS A 109 -4.85 13.09 3.67
CA LYS A 109 -4.62 13.57 5.04
C LYS A 109 -5.82 13.34 5.96
N ILE A 110 -7.04 13.46 5.45
CA ILE A 110 -8.28 13.13 6.18
C ILE A 110 -8.34 11.63 6.44
N TYR A 111 -8.07 10.81 5.43
CA TYR A 111 -8.06 9.34 5.56
C TYR A 111 -7.12 8.86 6.67
N LEU A 112 -5.95 9.48 6.81
CA LEU A 112 -5.00 9.19 7.91
C LEU A 112 -5.56 9.44 9.31
N LYS A 113 -6.65 10.20 9.45
CA LYS A 113 -7.33 10.51 10.72
C LYS A 113 -8.60 9.69 10.94
N MET A 114 -9.03 8.92 9.94
CA MET A 114 -10.22 8.06 10.05
C MET A 114 -10.00 6.91 11.03
N HIS A 115 -11.09 6.30 11.48
CA HIS A 115 -11.00 5.10 12.31
C HIS A 115 -10.39 3.95 11.51
N ARG A 116 -9.69 3.07 12.23
CA ARG A 116 -9.00 1.92 11.62
C ARG A 116 -9.95 1.02 10.84
N GLU A 117 -11.18 0.83 11.33
CA GLU A 117 -12.20 0.03 10.67
C GLU A 117 -12.58 0.62 9.30
N ASP A 118 -12.76 1.93 9.21
CA ASP A 118 -13.06 2.59 7.93
C ASP A 118 -11.88 2.52 6.95
N GLN A 119 -10.65 2.60 7.48
CA GLN A 119 -9.43 2.44 6.68
C GLN A 119 -9.34 1.02 6.10
N LEU A 120 -9.65 0.01 6.92
CA LEU A 120 -9.69 -1.39 6.50
C LEU A 120 -10.76 -1.64 5.44
N GLU A 121 -11.98 -1.17 5.70
CA GLU A 121 -13.13 -1.31 4.80
C GLU A 121 -12.80 -0.75 3.41
N THR A 122 -12.11 0.40 3.36
CA THR A 122 -11.65 0.99 2.10
C THR A 122 -10.75 0.04 1.31
N LEU A 123 -9.81 -0.66 1.96
CA LEU A 123 -8.92 -1.61 1.29
C LEU A 123 -9.67 -2.86 0.81
N PHE A 124 -10.64 -3.34 1.59
CA PHE A 124 -11.44 -4.52 1.28
C PHE A 124 -12.35 -4.33 0.07
N GLN A 125 -12.90 -3.14 -0.14
CA GLN A 125 -13.68 -2.80 -1.35
C GLN A 125 -12.90 -2.91 -2.66
N HIS A 126 -11.56 -2.96 -2.59
CA HIS A 126 -10.70 -3.15 -3.76
C HIS A 126 -10.18 -4.58 -3.89
N ILE A 127 -10.49 -5.46 -2.93
CA ILE A 127 -10.12 -6.87 -2.91
C ILE A 127 -11.31 -7.77 -3.28
N TRP A 128 -12.51 -7.41 -2.82
CA TRP A 128 -13.78 -8.14 -3.06
C TRP A 128 -14.82 -7.24 -3.75
#